data_AF-A0A2H5DRK4-F1
#
_entry.id   AF-A0A2H5DRK4-F1
#
_cell.length_a   1.000
_cell.length_b   1.000
_cell.length_c   1.000
_cell.angle_alpha   90.00
_cell.angle_beta   90.00
_cell.angle_gamma   90.00
#
_symmetry.space_group_name_H-M   'P 1'
#
loop_
_entity.id
_entity.type
_entity.pdbx_description
1 polymer ?
#
loop_
_entity_poly.entity_id
_entity_poly.type
_entity_poly.pdbx_seq_one_letter_code
_entity_poly.pdbx_strand_id
1 'polypeptide(L)'
;MRLAIVALAALLAVQPVFAKTPSQTDNDTPNESQLVEHGSYRNSDGQEVHSPAHSKTGKAPAGASAKCRDGTYSFSTHRRGTCSHHGGVAAWL
;
A
#
# COMPACT_ATOMS: atom_id res chain seq x y z
N MET A 1 8.25 52.89 32.34
CA MET A 1 7.84 51.73 33.16
C MET A 1 6.81 50.97 32.34
N ARG A 2 7.16 49.97 31.53
CA ARG A 2 7.53 48.59 31.92
C ARG A 2 6.51 48.02 32.90
N LEU A 3 5.92 46.87 32.52
CA LEU A 3 4.97 46.01 33.25
C LEU A 3 3.50 46.44 32.99
N ALA A 4 2.61 45.67 32.37
CA ALA A 4 2.55 44.22 32.21
C ALA A 4 1.72 43.87 30.95
N ILE A 5 2.39 43.49 29.86
CA ILE A 5 1.76 42.78 28.73
C ILE A 5 2.37 41.37 28.76
N VAL A 6 2.02 40.59 29.77
CA VAL A 6 2.48 39.19 29.89
C VAL A 6 1.31 38.35 30.38
N ALA A 7 0.27 38.22 29.56
CA ALA A 7 -0.83 37.28 29.84
C ALA A 7 -1.50 36.75 28.57
N LEU A 8 -0.81 36.74 27.42
CA LEU A 8 -1.39 36.28 26.16
C LEU A 8 -0.37 35.54 25.28
N ALA A 9 0.38 34.58 25.84
CA ALA A 9 1.36 33.82 25.07
C ALA A 9 1.55 32.37 25.56
N ALA A 10 0.46 31.68 25.94
CA ALA A 10 0.55 30.31 26.45
C ALA A 10 -0.47 29.34 25.83
N LEU A 11 -0.87 29.55 24.58
CA LEU A 11 -1.90 28.73 23.91
C LEU A 11 -1.51 28.29 22.49
N LEU A 12 -0.23 28.00 22.22
CA LEU A 12 0.19 27.51 20.88
C LEU A 12 1.38 26.55 20.97
N ALA A 13 1.25 25.40 21.64
CA ALA A 13 2.28 24.36 21.55
C ALA A 13 1.76 22.93 21.78
N VAL A 14 0.55 22.61 21.34
CA VAL A 14 0.14 21.20 21.17
C VAL A 14 -0.62 21.08 19.86
N GLN A 15 0.09 21.21 18.75
CA GLN A 15 -0.47 20.76 17.47
C GLN A 15 -0.30 19.24 17.43
N PRO A 16 -1.37 18.45 17.34
CA PRO A 16 -1.23 17.04 17.01
C PRO A 16 -0.54 16.98 15.64
N VAL A 17 0.63 16.38 15.58
CA VAL A 17 1.26 16.01 14.32
C VAL A 17 0.35 14.96 13.70
N PHE A 18 -0.59 15.40 12.88
CA PHE A 18 -1.29 14.52 11.96
C PHE A 18 -0.21 13.98 11.02
N ALA A 19 0.29 12.78 11.34
CA ALA A 19 1.13 12.03 10.43
C ALA A 19 0.36 11.95 9.11
N LYS A 20 0.95 12.49 8.05
CA LYS A 20 0.40 12.45 6.71
C LYS A 20 0.20 10.98 6.35
N THR A 21 -1.02 10.48 6.47
CA THR A 21 -1.42 9.21 5.87
C THR A 21 -1.07 9.35 4.39
N PRO A 22 -0.26 8.45 3.82
CA PRO A 22 0.11 8.57 2.41
C PRO A 22 -1.18 8.52 1.60
N SER A 23 -1.54 9.65 1.00
CA SER A 23 -2.61 9.71 0.00
C SER A 23 -2.21 8.78 -1.12
N GLN A 24 -3.00 7.73 -1.33
CA GLN A 24 -2.96 6.89 -2.52
C GLN A 24 -3.10 7.81 -3.73
N THR A 25 -2.01 7.98 -4.47
CA THR A 25 -2.08 8.47 -5.84
C THR A 25 -2.77 7.38 -6.65
N ASP A 26 -4.02 7.66 -7.00
CA ASP A 26 -4.91 6.87 -7.84
C ASP A 26 -4.26 6.61 -9.19
N ASN A 27 -3.48 5.53 -9.34
CA ASN A 27 -3.16 4.87 -10.62
C ASN A 27 -2.40 3.54 -10.45
N ASP A 28 -1.65 3.34 -9.36
CA ASP A 28 -0.83 2.12 -9.17
C ASP A 28 -1.41 1.10 -8.17
N THR A 29 -2.56 1.40 -7.54
CA THR A 29 -3.16 0.53 -6.54
C THR A 29 -4.17 -0.43 -7.16
N PRO A 30 -4.12 -1.73 -6.85
CA PRO A 30 -5.08 -2.70 -7.36
C PRO A 30 -6.50 -2.32 -6.95
N ASN A 31 -7.47 -2.62 -7.81
CA ASN A 31 -8.86 -2.40 -7.47
C ASN A 31 -9.32 -3.43 -6.41
N GLU A 32 -9.27 -3.03 -5.15
CA GLU A 32 -9.66 -3.83 -3.98
C GLU A 32 -11.04 -4.48 -4.09
N SER A 33 -11.98 -3.83 -4.78
CA SER A 33 -13.32 -4.40 -4.94
C SER A 33 -13.30 -5.73 -5.71
N GLN A 34 -12.28 -5.97 -6.52
CA GLN A 34 -12.10 -7.18 -7.32
C GLN A 34 -11.30 -8.27 -6.61
N LEU A 35 -10.71 -7.99 -5.44
CA LEU A 35 -9.83 -8.89 -4.70
C LEU A 35 -10.52 -9.48 -3.46
N VAL A 36 -10.10 -10.69 -3.09
CA VAL A 36 -10.60 -11.40 -1.91
C VAL A 36 -9.79 -11.05 -0.67
N GLU A 37 -8.46 -11.08 -0.79
CA GLU A 37 -7.52 -10.66 0.24
C GLU A 37 -7.19 -9.17 0.07
N HIS A 38 -6.93 -8.48 1.20
CA HIS A 38 -6.71 -7.03 1.26
C HIS A 38 -5.40 -6.65 1.98
N GLY A 39 -4.44 -7.59 2.00
CA GLY A 39 -3.17 -7.38 2.67
C GLY A 39 -2.20 -6.58 1.81
N SER A 40 -1.26 -5.88 2.45
CA SER A 40 -0.17 -5.18 1.78
C SER A 40 1.17 -5.44 2.48
N TYR A 41 2.25 -5.16 1.76
CA TYR A 41 3.61 -5.21 2.30
C TYR A 41 4.46 -4.11 1.68
N ARG A 42 5.50 -3.70 2.40
CA ARG A 42 6.51 -2.78 1.89
C ARG A 42 7.66 -3.55 1.24
N ASN A 43 7.93 -3.28 -0.04
CA ASN A 43 9.02 -3.93 -0.77
C ASN A 43 10.39 -3.30 -0.43
N SER A 44 11.46 -3.83 -1.02
CA SER A 44 12.84 -3.32 -0.83
C SER A 44 13.06 -1.89 -1.34
N ASP A 45 12.25 -1.44 -2.30
CA ASP A 45 12.29 -0.05 -2.81
C ASP A 45 11.52 0.91 -1.90
N GLY A 46 10.93 0.38 -0.83
CA GLY A 46 10.13 1.13 0.12
C GLY A 46 8.71 1.44 -0.37
N GLN A 47 8.26 0.83 -1.46
CA GLN A 47 6.90 0.97 -2.00
C GLN A 47 5.93 0.06 -1.26
N GLU A 48 4.73 0.56 -0.99
CA GLU A 48 3.62 -0.25 -0.48
C GLU A 48 2.98 -1.00 -1.65
N VAL A 49 2.95 -2.33 -1.57
CA VAL A 49 2.49 -3.23 -2.62
C VAL A 49 1.43 -4.15 -2.06
N HIS A 50 0.38 -4.42 -2.83
CA HIS A 50 -0.64 -5.37 -2.43
C HIS A 50 -0.07 -6.81 -2.37
N SER A 51 -0.39 -7.54 -1.31
CA SER A 51 -0.02 -8.96 -1.16
C SER A 51 -0.72 -9.80 -2.24
N PRO A 52 -0.20 -10.98 -2.62
CA PRO A 52 -0.89 -11.82 -3.59
C PRO A 52 -2.34 -12.12 -3.17
N ALA A 53 -3.27 -12.00 -4.12
CA ALA A 53 -4.70 -12.12 -3.84
C ALA A 53 -5.46 -12.81 -4.97
N HIS A 54 -6.51 -13.53 -4.62
CA HIS A 54 -7.48 -14.08 -5.56
C HIS A 54 -8.39 -12.99 -6.12
N SER A 55 -8.69 -13.11 -7.42
CA SER A 55 -9.67 -12.28 -8.10
C SER A 55 -11.07 -12.88 -7.96
N LYS A 56 -12.05 -12.08 -7.54
CA LYS A 56 -13.47 -12.47 -7.47
C LYS A 56 -14.05 -12.88 -8.82
N THR A 57 -13.48 -12.38 -9.91
CA THR A 57 -13.94 -12.65 -11.28
C THR A 57 -13.12 -13.73 -11.99
N GLY A 58 -12.05 -14.22 -11.36
CA GLY A 58 -11.06 -15.11 -11.97
C GLY A 58 -10.17 -14.48 -13.04
N LYS A 59 -10.48 -13.25 -13.50
CA LYS A 59 -9.66 -12.48 -14.45
C LYS A 59 -8.51 -11.78 -13.71
N ALA A 60 -7.45 -11.46 -14.44
CA ALA A 60 -6.36 -10.65 -13.91
C ALA A 60 -6.88 -9.28 -13.46
N PRO A 61 -6.71 -8.91 -12.20
CA PRO A 61 -7.06 -7.59 -11.70
C PRO A 61 -6.07 -6.55 -12.24
N ALA A 62 -6.50 -5.28 -12.31
CA ALA A 62 -5.61 -4.19 -12.71
C ALA A 62 -4.40 -4.09 -11.77
N GLY A 63 -3.22 -3.83 -12.33
CA GLY A 63 -1.96 -3.72 -11.59
C GLY A 63 -1.28 -5.06 -11.25
N ALA A 64 -1.91 -6.21 -11.52
CA ALA A 64 -1.24 -7.50 -11.32
C ALA A 64 -0.09 -7.67 -12.33
N SER A 65 1.08 -8.06 -11.84
CA SER A 65 2.27 -8.32 -12.65
C SER A 65 2.48 -9.81 -12.94
N ALA A 66 1.84 -10.70 -12.17
CA ALA A 66 1.94 -12.15 -12.37
C ALA A 66 0.73 -12.91 -11.85
N LYS A 67 0.50 -14.09 -12.40
CA LYS A 67 -0.36 -15.13 -11.83
C LYS A 67 0.50 -16.21 -11.17
N CYS A 68 0.26 -16.48 -9.89
CA CYS A 68 0.93 -17.54 -9.14
C CYS A 68 0.29 -18.91 -9.39
N ARG A 69 1.00 -20.00 -9.07
CA ARG A 69 0.50 -21.37 -9.29
C ARG A 69 -0.66 -21.77 -8.39
N ASP A 70 -0.77 -21.18 -7.21
CA ASP A 70 -1.93 -21.37 -6.33
C ASP A 70 -3.18 -20.60 -6.79
N GLY A 71 -3.08 -19.81 -7.87
CA GLY A 71 -4.20 -19.05 -8.43
C GLY A 71 -4.34 -17.62 -7.90
N THR A 72 -3.47 -17.17 -7.00
CA THR A 72 -3.39 -15.76 -6.61
C THR A 72 -2.74 -14.92 -7.70
N TYR A 73 -3.02 -13.62 -7.71
CA TYR A 73 -2.39 -12.61 -8.56
C TYR A 73 -1.40 -11.80 -7.73
N SER A 74 -0.16 -11.71 -8.19
CA SER A 74 0.89 -10.91 -7.54
C SER A 74 0.94 -9.51 -8.11
N PHE A 75 1.23 -8.54 -7.25
CA PHE A 75 1.41 -7.14 -7.57
C PHE A 75 2.87 -6.68 -7.40
N SER A 76 3.80 -7.65 -7.26
CA SER A 76 5.21 -7.32 -7.05
C SER A 76 5.78 -6.57 -8.25
N THR A 77 6.53 -5.51 -7.98
CA THR A 77 7.30 -4.75 -8.98
C THR A 77 8.59 -5.45 -9.39
N HIS A 78 9.00 -6.49 -8.65
CA HIS A 78 10.19 -7.28 -8.92
C HIS A 78 9.84 -8.66 -9.44
N ARG A 79 10.74 -9.25 -10.24
CA ARG A 79 10.63 -10.65 -10.70
C ARG A 79 11.29 -11.67 -9.76
N ARG A 80 12.27 -11.23 -8.96
CA ARG A 80 13.00 -12.11 -8.06
C ARG A 80 12.13 -12.45 -6.85
N GLY A 81 11.89 -13.75 -6.62
CA GLY A 81 11.09 -14.21 -5.49
C GLY A 81 9.58 -14.06 -5.65
N THR A 82 9.09 -13.55 -6.80
CA THR A 82 7.66 -13.45 -7.07
C THR A 82 7.00 -14.82 -6.99
N CYS A 83 5.88 -14.89 -6.28
CA CYS A 83 5.14 -16.13 -6.03
C CYS A 83 5.95 -17.24 -5.33
N SER A 84 7.09 -16.98 -4.68
CA SER A 84 7.91 -18.03 -4.04
C SER A 84 7.13 -18.83 -2.99
N HIS A 85 6.31 -18.15 -2.18
CA HIS A 85 5.41 -18.77 -1.20
C HIS A 85 4.15 -19.38 -1.83
N HIS A 86 3.92 -19.12 -3.11
CA HIS A 86 2.70 -19.46 -3.86
C HIS A 86 3.00 -20.47 -4.98
N GLY A 87 4.06 -21.27 -4.83
CA GLY A 87 4.44 -22.34 -5.77
C GLY A 87 5.17 -21.88 -7.03
N GLY A 88 5.56 -20.60 -7.09
CA GLY A 88 6.19 -19.96 -8.24
C GLY A 88 5.19 -19.32 -9.21
N VAL A 89 5.74 -18.63 -10.20
CA VAL A 89 4.94 -17.93 -11.22
C VAL A 89 4.42 -18.93 -12.24
N ALA A 90 3.10 -18.89 -12.50
CA ALA A 90 2.46 -19.62 -13.59
C ALA A 90 2.53 -18.84 -14.90
N ALA A 91 2.27 -17.52 -14.85
CA ALA A 91 2.35 -16.62 -15.99
C ALA A 91 2.70 -15.20 -15.55
N TRP A 92 3.47 -14.49 -16.37
CA TRP A 92 3.68 -13.04 -16.25
C TRP A 92 2.59 -12.31 -17.03
N LEU A 93 2.15 -11.15 -16.52
CA LEU A 93 1.06 -10.33 -17.07
C LEU A 93 1.58 -9.01 -17.65
#